data_AF-A0AAN7GQK9-F1
#
_entry.id   AF-A0AAN7GQK9-F1
#
_cell.length_a   1.000
_cell.length_b   1.000
_cell.length_c   1.000
_cell.angle_alpha   90.00
_cell.angle_beta   90.00
_cell.angle_gamma   90.00
#
_symmetry.space_group_name_H-M   'P 1'
#
loop_
_entity.id
_entity.type
_entity.pdbx_description
1 polymer ?
#
loop_
_entity_poly.entity_id
_entity_poly.type
_entity_poly.pdbx_seq_one_letter_code
_entity_poly.pdbx_strand_id
1 'polypeptide(L)'
;MKHRRQMMDKYSGDEKILSYNDVVIRRSDLGILSGPCFLNDRIIEFYFSYLSSSFPTKDVLPVTPPISFWIANCHDPDDLRGFVAPLKLDERSLVIFSVNDNDDVEKAEGGSHWSLLAYVREANLFVHQDSSGTMNEACARRL
;
A
#
# COMPACT_ATOMS: atom_id res chain seq x y z
N MET A 1 24.56 7.33 -30.11
CA MET A 1 23.16 7.81 -30.01
C MET A 1 22.25 6.92 -29.18
N LYS A 2 22.31 5.58 -29.25
CA LYS A 2 21.48 4.67 -28.42
C LYS A 2 21.65 4.84 -26.89
N HIS A 3 22.89 4.94 -26.39
CA HIS A 3 23.15 5.16 -24.95
C HIS A 3 22.61 6.49 -24.40
N ARG A 4 22.55 7.55 -25.23
CA ARG A 4 22.08 8.88 -24.82
C ARG A 4 20.55 8.93 -24.68
N ARG A 5 19.83 8.16 -25.52
CA ARG A 5 18.38 7.97 -25.43
C ARG A 5 18.00 7.15 -24.20
N GLN A 6 18.72 6.07 -23.94
CA GLN A 6 18.51 5.20 -22.77
C GLN A 6 18.78 5.93 -21.44
N MET A 7 19.75 6.85 -21.38
CA MET A 7 19.91 7.74 -20.22
C MET A 7 18.78 8.77 -20.10
N MET A 8 18.38 9.44 -21.19
CA MET A 8 17.26 10.41 -21.15
C MET A 8 15.94 9.75 -20.72
N ASP A 9 15.66 8.53 -21.18
CA ASP A 9 14.49 7.77 -20.75
C ASP A 9 14.56 7.42 -19.25
N LYS A 10 15.76 7.04 -18.75
CA LYS A 10 15.99 6.75 -17.33
C LYS A 10 15.79 7.97 -16.42
N TYR A 11 16.20 9.17 -16.85
CA TYR A 11 15.98 10.42 -16.09
C TYR A 11 14.56 10.97 -16.23
N SER A 12 13.83 10.62 -17.30
CA SER A 12 12.44 11.07 -17.47
C SER A 12 11.48 10.41 -16.49
N GLY A 13 11.72 9.14 -16.15
CA GLY A 13 10.85 8.38 -15.22
C GLY A 13 10.88 8.93 -13.79
N ASP A 14 12.04 9.41 -13.35
CA ASP A 14 12.26 9.88 -11.97
C ASP A 14 11.77 11.32 -11.72
N GLU A 15 11.29 12.01 -12.76
CA GLU A 15 10.75 13.34 -12.65
C GLU A 15 9.55 13.36 -11.69
N LYS A 16 9.62 14.17 -10.64
CA LYS A 16 8.49 14.43 -9.74
C LYS A 16 7.37 15.15 -10.49
N ILE A 17 6.19 14.53 -10.53
CA ILE A 17 4.99 15.10 -11.16
C ILE A 17 4.05 15.71 -10.11
N LEU A 18 3.95 15.10 -8.93
CA LEU A 18 3.07 15.58 -7.86
C LEU A 18 3.71 15.36 -6.49
N SER A 19 3.50 16.34 -5.60
CA SER A 19 3.63 16.18 -4.15
C SER A 19 2.23 16.31 -3.55
N TYR A 20 1.76 15.31 -2.84
CA TYR A 20 0.47 15.34 -2.17
C TYR A 20 0.61 14.76 -0.76
N ASN A 21 0.48 15.62 0.25
CA ASN A 21 0.89 15.33 1.62
C ASN A 21 2.31 14.75 1.62
N ASP A 22 2.50 13.59 2.24
CA ASP A 22 3.80 12.90 2.33
C ASP A 22 4.11 12.02 1.11
N VAL A 23 3.24 12.00 0.10
CA VAL A 23 3.39 11.16 -1.10
C VAL A 23 3.97 11.96 -2.26
N VAL A 24 5.02 11.42 -2.87
CA VAL A 24 5.62 11.95 -4.10
C VAL A 24 5.35 10.97 -5.24
N ILE A 25 4.63 11.45 -6.26
CA ILE A 25 4.36 10.70 -7.50
C ILE A 25 5.35 11.17 -8.56
N ARG A 26 6.04 10.21 -9.17
CA ARG A 26 6.96 10.41 -10.29
C ARG A 26 6.31 10.08 -11.63
N ARG A 27 6.97 10.44 -12.73
CA ARG A 27 6.47 10.16 -14.07
C ARG A 27 6.34 8.66 -14.32
N SER A 28 7.25 7.85 -13.80
CA SER A 28 7.18 6.39 -13.85
C SER A 28 5.92 5.84 -13.18
N ASP A 29 5.54 6.38 -12.02
CA ASP A 29 4.33 5.98 -11.29
C ASP A 29 3.05 6.29 -12.09
N LEU A 30 3.02 7.40 -12.85
CA LEU A 30 1.89 7.66 -13.74
C LEU A 30 1.90 6.78 -15.00
N GLY A 31 3.10 6.40 -15.46
CA GLY A 31 3.27 5.54 -16.62
C GLY A 31 2.54 4.20 -16.48
N ILE A 32 2.55 3.61 -15.28
CA ILE A 32 1.88 2.33 -15.01
C ILE A 32 0.35 2.42 -15.08
N LEU A 33 -0.24 3.62 -14.97
CA LEU A 33 -1.70 3.80 -15.08
C LEU A 33 -2.23 3.74 -16.52
N SER A 34 -1.34 3.79 -17.52
CA SER A 34 -1.72 3.88 -18.94
C SER A 34 -1.79 2.52 -19.66
N GLY A 35 -1.71 1.40 -18.93
CA GLY A 35 -1.67 0.05 -19.52
C GLY A 35 -2.03 -1.07 -18.54
N PRO A 36 -1.86 -2.35 -18.93
CA PRO A 36 -2.17 -3.51 -18.10
C PRO A 36 -1.04 -3.77 -17.07
N CYS A 37 -0.67 -2.74 -16.31
CA CYS A 37 0.33 -2.84 -15.26
C CYS A 37 -0.36 -2.97 -13.91
N PHE A 38 0.28 -3.69 -12.98
CA PHE A 38 -0.12 -3.64 -11.58
C PHE A 38 0.17 -2.26 -11.01
N LEU A 39 -0.68 -1.84 -10.06
CA LEU A 39 -0.41 -0.67 -9.24
C LEU A 39 0.83 -0.94 -8.39
N ASN A 40 1.63 0.08 -8.16
CA ASN A 40 2.70 0.04 -7.17
C ASN A 40 2.26 0.69 -5.85
N ASP A 41 3.10 0.57 -4.83
CA ASP A 41 2.84 1.13 -3.50
C ASP A 41 2.55 2.63 -3.56
N ARG A 42 3.27 3.38 -4.40
CA ARG A 42 3.17 4.84 -4.47
C ARG A 42 1.79 5.29 -4.92
N ILE A 43 1.20 4.61 -5.91
CA ILE A 43 -0.16 4.92 -6.39
C ILE A 43 -1.21 4.60 -5.32
N ILE A 44 -1.10 3.45 -4.67
CA ILE A 44 -2.05 3.06 -3.60
C ILE A 44 -1.94 4.02 -2.42
N GLU A 45 -0.71 4.36 -2.00
CA GLU A 45 -0.44 5.30 -0.93
C GLU A 45 -0.98 6.70 -1.25
N PHE A 46 -0.80 7.18 -2.49
CA PHE A 46 -1.39 8.42 -2.95
C PHE A 46 -2.92 8.39 -2.83
N TYR A 47 -3.56 7.31 -3.28
CA TYR A 47 -5.01 7.22 -3.22
C TYR A 47 -5.54 7.17 -1.78
N PHE A 48 -4.86 6.46 -0.88
CA PHE A 48 -5.20 6.44 0.55
C PHE A 48 -5.04 7.82 1.21
N SER A 49 -3.97 8.54 0.87
CA SER A 49 -3.74 9.91 1.30
C SER A 49 -4.82 10.86 0.78
N TYR A 50 -5.21 10.70 -0.49
CA TYR A 50 -6.30 11.45 -1.12
C TYR A 50 -7.65 11.17 -0.46
N LEU A 51 -8.00 9.91 -0.19
CA LEU A 51 -9.24 9.54 0.50
C LEU A 51 -9.30 10.16 1.90
N SER A 52 -8.21 10.04 2.67
CA SER A 52 -8.13 10.57 4.04
C SER A 52 -8.25 12.09 4.09
N SER A 53 -7.74 12.78 3.06
CA SER A 53 -7.79 14.24 2.96
C SER A 53 -9.11 14.76 2.40
N SER A 54 -9.71 14.02 1.46
CA SER A 54 -10.97 14.41 0.81
C SER A 54 -12.19 14.07 1.67
N PHE A 55 -12.10 13.04 2.49
CA PHE A 55 -13.15 12.55 3.38
C PHE A 55 -12.62 12.42 4.81
N PRO A 56 -12.29 13.55 5.47
CA PRO A 56 -11.64 13.52 6.78
C PRO A 56 -12.58 12.92 7.82
N THR A 57 -12.15 11.81 8.41
CA THR A 57 -12.81 11.16 9.54
C THR A 57 -11.76 10.53 10.46
N LYS A 58 -12.08 10.41 11.75
CA LYS A 58 -11.25 9.67 12.70
C LYS A 58 -11.56 8.16 12.68
N ASP A 59 -12.72 7.79 12.14
CA ASP A 59 -13.28 6.44 12.21
C ASP A 59 -12.63 5.48 11.22
N VAL A 60 -12.13 5.99 10.09
CA VAL A 60 -11.55 5.17 9.02
C VAL A 60 -10.05 5.42 8.94
N LEU A 61 -9.27 4.33 8.93
CA LEU A 61 -7.82 4.38 8.75
C LEU A 61 -7.39 3.49 7.58
N PRO A 62 -7.08 4.07 6.42
CA PRO A 62 -6.34 3.40 5.37
C PRO A 62 -4.86 3.28 5.78
N VAL A 63 -4.38 2.05 5.95
CA VAL A 63 -3.01 1.72 6.29
C VAL A 63 -2.21 1.56 5.01
N THR A 64 -1.15 2.35 4.83
CA THR A 64 -0.39 2.37 3.57
C THR A 64 0.26 1.02 3.25
N PRO A 65 0.61 0.74 1.98
CA PRO A 65 1.24 -0.53 1.60
C PRO A 65 2.51 -0.87 2.38
N PRO A 66 3.48 0.06 2.59
CA PRO A 66 4.67 -0.26 3.38
C PRO A 66 4.33 -0.61 4.84
N ILE A 67 3.36 0.06 5.45
CA ILE A 67 2.95 -0.20 6.83
C ILE A 67 2.21 -1.54 6.91
N SER A 68 1.30 -1.83 5.98
CA SER A 68 0.58 -3.11 5.92
C SER A 68 1.56 -4.27 5.71
N PHE A 69 2.53 -4.12 4.81
CA PHE A 69 3.56 -5.12 4.55
C PHE A 69 4.43 -5.36 5.79
N TRP A 70 4.82 -4.29 6.49
CA TRP A 70 5.62 -4.41 7.71
C TRP A 70 4.85 -5.11 8.83
N ILE A 71 3.58 -4.76 9.06
CA ILE A 71 2.72 -5.43 10.06
C ILE A 71 2.60 -6.93 9.77
N ALA A 72 2.36 -7.30 8.51
CA ALA A 72 2.17 -8.70 8.09
C ALA A 72 3.44 -9.57 8.24
N ASN A 73 4.62 -8.97 8.27
CA ASN A 73 5.91 -9.67 8.31
C ASN A 73 6.71 -9.41 9.60
N CYS A 74 6.18 -8.62 10.54
CA CYS A 74 6.81 -8.39 11.84
C CYS A 74 6.57 -9.60 12.77
N HIS A 75 7.65 -10.27 13.17
CA HIS A 75 7.58 -11.44 14.05
C HIS A 75 7.73 -11.10 15.54
N ASP A 76 8.23 -9.91 15.87
CA ASP A 76 8.44 -9.46 17.24
C ASP A 76 7.22 -8.66 17.74
N PRO A 77 6.48 -9.16 18.76
CA PRO A 77 5.30 -8.48 19.27
C PRO A 77 5.58 -7.10 19.90
N ASP A 78 6.76 -6.89 20.47
CA ASP A 78 7.10 -5.62 21.14
C ASP A 78 7.47 -4.54 20.11
N ASP A 79 8.21 -4.90 19.06
CA ASP A 79 8.43 -4.02 17.91
C ASP A 79 7.11 -3.68 17.23
N LEU A 80 6.25 -4.70 17.00
CA LEU A 80 4.93 -4.51 16.39
C LEU A 80 4.10 -3.51 17.19
N ARG A 81 3.99 -3.70 18.52
CA ARG A 81 3.25 -2.81 19.42
C ARG A 81 3.78 -1.38 19.38
N GLY A 82 5.10 -1.21 19.45
CA GLY A 82 5.73 0.11 19.42
C GLY A 82 5.46 0.85 18.11
N PHE A 83 5.51 0.14 16.98
CA PHE A 83 5.29 0.71 15.65
C PHE A 83 3.83 1.04 15.36
N VAL A 84 2.87 0.20 15.78
CA VAL A 84 1.45 0.43 15.50
C VAL A 84 0.77 1.35 16.50
N ALA A 85 1.34 1.58 17.69
CA ALA A 85 0.76 2.45 18.71
C ALA A 85 0.39 3.86 18.19
N PRO A 86 1.22 4.55 17.39
CA PRO A 86 0.87 5.85 16.81
C PRO A 86 -0.34 5.82 15.84
N LEU A 87 -0.67 4.66 15.26
CA LEU A 87 -1.80 4.50 14.35
C LEU A 87 -3.15 4.58 15.08
N LYS A 88 -3.15 4.37 16.41
CA LYS A 88 -4.35 4.38 17.26
C LYS A 88 -5.42 3.45 16.70
N LEU A 89 -5.04 2.22 16.37
CA LEU A 89 -5.92 1.26 15.70
C LEU A 89 -7.20 1.03 16.51
N ASP A 90 -7.08 1.00 17.83
CA ASP A 90 -8.14 0.86 18.83
C ASP A 90 -9.20 1.97 18.79
N GLU A 91 -8.83 3.16 18.31
CA GLU A 91 -9.74 4.31 18.13
C GLU A 91 -10.50 4.29 16.79
N ARG A 92 -10.21 3.34 15.89
CA ARG A 92 -10.78 3.30 14.53
C ARG A 92 -11.95 2.33 14.41
N SER A 93 -13.06 2.79 13.86
CA SER A 93 -14.23 1.95 13.54
C SER A 93 -13.95 1.00 12.35
N LEU A 94 -13.12 1.45 11.40
CA LEU A 94 -12.72 0.72 10.21
C LEU A 94 -11.22 0.90 9.94
N VAL A 95 -10.47 -0.20 9.84
CA VAL A 95 -9.07 -0.19 9.42
C VAL A 95 -8.97 -0.93 8.09
N ILE A 96 -8.34 -0.31 7.09
CA ILE A 96 -8.21 -0.86 5.74
C ILE A 96 -6.72 -1.10 5.47
N PHE A 97 -6.36 -2.36 5.21
CA PHE A 97 -5.02 -2.76 4.83
C PHE A 97 -4.97 -3.09 3.35
N SER A 98 -3.90 -2.69 2.68
CA SER A 98 -3.54 -3.24 1.37
C SER A 98 -2.73 -4.52 1.58
N VAL A 99 -3.13 -5.60 0.91
CA VAL A 99 -2.48 -6.91 1.00
C VAL A 99 -1.78 -7.21 -0.31
N ASN A 100 -0.53 -7.67 -0.22
CA ASN A 100 0.29 -8.07 -1.35
C ASN A 100 0.81 -9.51 -1.13
N ASP A 101 1.02 -10.24 -2.22
CA ASP A 101 1.58 -11.60 -2.23
C ASP A 101 3.11 -11.66 -2.22
N ASN A 102 3.81 -10.53 -2.07
CA ASN A 102 5.26 -10.53 -1.90
C ASN A 102 5.65 -11.32 -0.64
N ASP A 103 6.39 -12.41 -0.84
CA ASP A 103 6.90 -13.28 0.20
C ASP A 103 8.37 -13.00 0.55
N ASP A 104 9.03 -12.13 -0.22
CA ASP A 104 10.43 -11.76 -0.04
C ASP A 104 10.55 -10.30 0.42
N VAL A 105 10.86 -10.13 1.71
CA VAL A 105 11.06 -8.81 2.36
C VAL A 105 12.28 -8.05 1.81
N GLU A 106 13.24 -8.74 1.21
CA GLU A 106 14.45 -8.13 0.63
C GLU A 106 14.23 -7.68 -0.82
N LYS A 107 13.14 -8.12 -1.45
CA LYS A 107 12.84 -7.82 -2.85
C LYS A 107 11.88 -6.65 -2.96
N ALA A 108 12.43 -5.49 -3.34
CA ALA A 108 11.64 -4.35 -3.79
C ALA A 108 10.80 -4.71 -5.03
N GLU A 109 9.61 -4.13 -5.13
CA GLU A 109 8.67 -4.37 -6.25
C GLU A 109 8.31 -5.86 -6.43
N GLY A 110 8.34 -6.63 -5.33
CA GLY A 110 7.86 -8.01 -5.28
C GLY A 110 6.33 -8.11 -5.28
N GLY A 111 5.84 -9.33 -5.36
CA GLY A 111 4.42 -9.63 -5.49
C GLY A 111 3.89 -9.46 -6.91
N SER A 112 2.75 -10.08 -7.17
CA SER A 112 2.03 -10.11 -8.43
C SER A 112 0.54 -9.80 -8.27
N HIS A 113 0.03 -9.61 -7.05
CA HIS A 113 -1.39 -9.36 -6.83
C HIS A 113 -1.69 -8.53 -5.59
N TRP A 114 -2.63 -7.61 -5.75
CA TRP A 114 -3.16 -6.78 -4.67
C TRP A 114 -4.56 -7.22 -4.28
N SER A 115 -4.82 -7.26 -2.98
CA SER A 115 -6.16 -7.39 -2.41
C SER A 115 -6.33 -6.41 -1.26
N LEU A 116 -7.54 -6.33 -0.70
CA LEU A 116 -7.85 -5.41 0.39
C LEU A 116 -8.42 -6.18 1.59
N LEU A 117 -7.94 -5.86 2.79
CA LEU A 117 -8.44 -6.43 4.03
C LEU A 117 -8.99 -5.32 4.92
N ALA A 118 -10.24 -5.45 5.35
CA ALA A 118 -10.91 -4.47 6.19
C ALA A 118 -11.24 -5.07 7.56
N TYR A 119 -10.75 -4.46 8.64
CA TYR A 119 -11.19 -4.76 10.00
C TYR A 119 -12.34 -3.83 10.39
N VAL A 120 -13.50 -4.41 10.71
CA VAL A 120 -14.69 -3.69 11.18
C VAL A 120 -14.83 -3.89 12.68
N ARG A 121 -14.58 -2.84 13.46
CA ARG A 121 -14.51 -2.92 14.93
C ARG A 121 -15.83 -3.34 15.58
N GLU A 122 -16.93 -2.72 15.18
CA GLU A 122 -18.24 -2.96 15.78
C GLU A 122 -18.67 -4.43 15.64
N ALA A 123 -18.35 -5.05 14.51
CA ALA A 123 -18.66 -6.44 14.22
C ALA A 123 -17.53 -7.41 14.62
N ASN A 124 -16.38 -6.89 15.10
CA ASN A 124 -15.17 -7.64 15.42
C ASN A 124 -14.79 -8.67 14.35
N LEU A 125 -14.75 -8.24 13.08
CA LEU A 125 -14.49 -9.14 11.97
C LEU A 125 -13.59 -8.52 10.92
N PHE A 126 -12.92 -9.39 10.18
CA PHE A 126 -12.15 -9.05 8.99
C PHE A 126 -12.94 -9.42 7.73
N VAL A 127 -13.05 -8.48 6.78
CA VAL A 127 -13.58 -8.70 5.44
C VAL A 127 -12.43 -8.63 4.46
N HIS A 128 -12.12 -9.75 3.80
CA HIS A 128 -11.13 -9.81 2.73
C HIS A 128 -11.83 -9.66 1.38
N GLN A 129 -11.33 -8.73 0.56
CA GLN A 129 -11.80 -8.45 -0.79
C GLN A 129 -10.66 -8.72 -1.76
N ASP A 130 -10.78 -9.82 -2.49
CA ASP A 130 -9.79 -10.29 -3.44
C ASP A 130 -10.44 -10.46 -4.81
N SER A 131 -10.00 -9.63 -5.77
CA SER A 131 -10.52 -9.63 -7.14
C SER A 131 -10.08 -10.84 -7.97
N SER A 132 -9.17 -11.66 -7.44
CA SER A 132 -8.67 -12.90 -8.04
C SER A 132 -9.07 -14.13 -7.20
N GLY A 133 -10.21 -14.05 -6.50
CA GLY A 133 -10.75 -15.17 -5.72
C GLY A 133 -10.11 -15.26 -4.33
N THR A 134 -9.19 -16.20 -4.13
CA THR A 134 -8.54 -16.45 -2.82
C THR A 134 -7.02 -16.38 -2.90
N MET A 135 -6.48 -15.73 -3.93
CA MET A 135 -5.05 -15.69 -4.23
C MET A 135 -4.23 -15.10 -3.06
N ASN A 136 -4.75 -14.07 -2.42
CA ASN A 136 -4.12 -13.41 -1.27
C ASN A 136 -4.68 -13.88 0.08
N GLU A 137 -5.45 -14.97 0.15
CA GLU A 137 -6.06 -15.42 1.41
C GLU A 137 -4.99 -15.69 2.49
N ALA A 138 -3.91 -16.38 2.13
CA ALA A 138 -2.82 -16.68 3.06
C ALA A 138 -2.10 -15.41 3.54
N CYS A 139 -1.91 -14.42 2.65
CA CYS A 139 -1.29 -13.14 2.99
C CYS A 139 -2.20 -12.30 3.88
N ALA A 140 -3.49 -12.27 3.60
CA ALA A 140 -4.49 -11.55 4.40
C ALA A 140 -4.57 -12.11 5.84
N ARG A 141 -4.40 -13.43 6.02
CA ARG A 141 -4.40 -14.07 7.35
C ARG A 141 -3.20 -13.74 8.23
N ARG A 142 -2.15 -13.10 7.69
CA ARG A 142 -0.99 -12.64 8.48
C ARG A 142 -1.23 -11.32 9.19
N LEU A 143 -2.27 -10.57 8.77
CA LEU A 143 -2.73 -9.31 9.37
C LEU A 143 -3.86 -9.56 10.36
#